data_AF-A0A9X3GNW1-F1
#
_entry.id   AF-A0A9X3GNW1-F1
#
_cell.length_a   1.000
_cell.length_b   1.000
_cell.length_c   1.000
_cell.angle_alpha   90.00
_cell.angle_beta   90.00
_cell.angle_gamma   90.00
#
_symmetry.space_group_name_H-M   'P 1'
#
loop_
_entity.id
_entity.type
_entity.pdbx_description
1 polymer ?
#
loop_
_entity_poly.entity_id
_entity_poly.type
_entity_poly.pdbx_seq_one_letter_code
_entity_poly.pdbx_strand_id
1 'polypeptide(L)'
;MSKTTFDKFDGGLLVARPSSVAPANSLAKLINMDVQPGGWLRSRAKFKQAPGSFSLGPQWKGLESNAGYLWTFSCWNVASTGLVSAVVNTETNDRLVYAFYSSGAGGNFADATTARLLGVTRWNNGFLAVVSPDNGTTKYGVLFSVNTGTHTVTGVNVADVNMPKSGQMVTATGRIFAVSDDGQAVRYCKVGDPTDWTAASNAGFLPVSQHFGSGQRVYGLGLYQGKLAVFTDQSIQLWIIDPDPTAMALDRVVDGVGTRHHGSIVSLYGDLLFLSESGVRSLTTLSNALFPTDVDVGLPIKKFTSSPVNLTRTANGGSQPAVIALAAGPVSQYWLTAPSRWVSG
;
A
#
# COMPACT_ATOMS: atom_id res chain seq x y z
N MET A 1 1.92 9.07 -53.07
CA MET A 1 1.62 8.66 -51.68
C MET A 1 2.09 9.77 -50.76
N SER A 2 1.19 10.39 -50.01
CA SER A 2 1.57 11.34 -48.96
C SER A 2 2.45 10.60 -47.94
N LYS A 3 3.68 11.08 -47.75
CA LYS A 3 4.58 10.57 -46.73
C LYS A 3 4.06 11.07 -45.38
N THR A 4 3.33 10.22 -44.67
CA THR A 4 2.91 10.52 -43.28
C THR A 4 4.15 10.41 -42.40
N THR A 5 4.66 11.54 -41.94
CA THR A 5 5.80 11.59 -41.00
C THR A 5 5.25 11.58 -39.58
N PHE A 6 5.68 10.62 -38.76
CA PHE A 6 5.32 10.54 -37.34
C PHE A 6 6.47 11.11 -36.52
N ASP A 7 6.38 12.39 -36.19
CA ASP A 7 7.48 13.12 -35.51
C ASP A 7 7.22 13.35 -34.02
N LYS A 8 6.01 13.03 -33.53
CA LYS A 8 5.57 13.27 -32.15
C LYS A 8 4.79 12.08 -31.59
N PHE A 9 5.25 11.54 -30.47
CA PHE A 9 4.59 10.46 -29.71
C PHE A 9 4.08 10.96 -28.34
N ASP A 10 3.82 12.25 -28.24
CA ASP A 10 3.29 12.92 -27.05
C ASP A 10 1.92 12.38 -26.60
N GLY A 11 1.14 11.81 -27.53
CA GLY A 11 -0.13 11.17 -27.25
C GLY A 11 -0.04 9.88 -26.43
N GLY A 12 1.16 9.28 -26.30
CA GLY A 12 1.38 8.10 -25.48
C GLY A 12 0.55 6.88 -25.88
N LEU A 13 0.43 5.90 -24.98
CA LEU A 13 -0.36 4.69 -25.20
C LEU A 13 -1.86 5.00 -25.01
N LEU A 14 -2.69 4.74 -26.03
CA LEU A 14 -4.14 4.94 -25.97
C LEU A 14 -4.88 3.73 -26.56
N VAL A 15 -5.42 2.88 -25.69
CA VAL A 15 -6.16 1.66 -26.07
C VAL A 15 -7.67 1.80 -25.84
N ALA A 16 -8.10 2.89 -25.20
CA ALA A 16 -9.52 3.16 -24.94
C ALA A 16 -10.33 3.51 -26.20
N ARG A 17 -9.67 3.88 -27.29
CA ARG A 17 -10.32 4.26 -28.55
C ARG A 17 -9.91 3.31 -29.68
N PRO A 18 -10.83 2.97 -30.61
CA PRO A 18 -10.45 2.24 -31.80
C PRO A 18 -9.51 3.07 -32.67
N SER A 19 -8.64 2.41 -33.43
CA SER A 19 -7.61 3.06 -34.26
C SER A 19 -8.17 4.04 -35.29
N SER A 20 -9.44 3.89 -35.68
CA SER A 20 -10.13 4.77 -36.62
C SER A 20 -10.42 6.17 -36.08
N VAL A 21 -10.44 6.36 -34.75
CA VAL A 21 -10.73 7.66 -34.09
C VAL A 21 -9.63 8.08 -33.12
N ALA A 22 -8.56 7.30 -33.04
CA ALA A 22 -7.41 7.61 -32.21
C ALA A 22 -6.59 8.76 -32.85
N PRO A 23 -6.10 9.74 -32.07
CA PRO A 23 -5.24 10.80 -32.59
C PRO A 23 -3.98 10.22 -33.26
N ALA A 24 -3.47 10.89 -34.30
CA ALA A 24 -2.32 10.42 -35.08
C ALA A 24 -1.03 10.21 -34.24
N ASN A 25 -0.90 10.92 -33.11
CA ASN A 25 0.28 10.85 -32.23
C ASN A 25 0.15 9.79 -31.11
N SER A 26 -0.92 9.00 -31.12
CA SER A 26 -1.18 7.97 -30.11
C SER A 26 -0.67 6.59 -30.54
N LEU A 27 -0.27 5.80 -29.55
CA LEU A 27 0.31 4.47 -29.74
C LEU A 27 -0.72 3.41 -29.37
N ALA A 28 -0.84 2.38 -30.22
CA ALA A 28 -1.64 1.20 -29.93
C ALA A 28 -0.89 0.16 -29.06
N LYS A 29 0.45 0.22 -29.05
CA LYS A 29 1.31 -0.73 -28.33
C LYS A 29 2.62 -0.07 -27.91
N LEU A 30 3.00 -0.27 -26.66
CA LEU A 30 4.28 0.19 -26.10
C LEU A 30 4.83 -0.88 -25.16
N ILE A 31 5.95 -1.52 -25.52
CA ILE A 31 6.56 -2.59 -24.72
C ILE A 31 7.99 -2.18 -24.37
N ASN A 32 8.38 -2.33 -23.10
CA ASN A 32 9.74 -2.06 -22.65
C ASN A 32 10.25 -0.65 -22.97
N MET A 33 9.34 0.30 -23.19
CA MET A 33 9.64 1.71 -23.49
C MET A 33 8.72 2.64 -22.71
N ASP A 34 9.15 3.89 -22.55
CA ASP A 34 8.40 4.99 -21.95
C ASP A 34 8.47 6.26 -22.83
N VAL A 35 7.41 7.06 -22.80
CA VAL A 35 7.32 8.33 -23.52
C VAL A 35 7.91 9.41 -22.62
N GLN A 36 8.92 10.12 -23.10
CA GLN A 36 9.62 11.14 -22.32
C GLN A 36 8.93 12.51 -22.43
N PRO A 37 9.17 13.41 -21.46
CA PRO A 37 8.81 14.82 -21.60
C PRO A 37 9.49 15.38 -22.87
N GLY A 38 8.70 15.68 -23.90
CA GLY A 38 9.19 16.03 -25.25
C GLY A 38 8.69 15.14 -26.38
N GLY A 39 8.00 14.03 -26.07
CA GLY A 39 7.29 13.22 -27.07
C GLY A 39 8.16 12.23 -27.85
N TRP A 40 9.38 11.94 -27.37
CA TRP A 40 10.23 10.87 -27.89
C TRP A 40 10.16 9.61 -27.01
N LEU A 41 10.51 8.48 -27.60
CA LEU A 41 10.49 7.16 -26.95
C LEU A 41 11.87 6.82 -26.41
N ARG A 42 11.92 6.30 -25.18
CA ARG A 42 13.14 5.76 -24.56
C ARG A 42 12.89 4.32 -24.13
N SER A 43 13.95 3.50 -24.14
CA SER A 43 13.89 2.19 -23.48
C SER A 43 13.78 2.36 -21.97
N ARG A 44 12.94 1.54 -21.34
CA ARG A 44 12.80 1.55 -19.88
C ARG A 44 14.14 1.25 -19.22
N ALA A 45 14.42 1.93 -18.11
CA ALA A 45 15.55 1.59 -17.26
C ALA A 45 15.47 0.09 -16.89
N LYS A 46 16.57 -0.62 -17.07
CA LYS A 46 16.66 -2.05 -16.71
C LYS A 46 16.81 -2.16 -15.20
N PHE A 47 15.99 -2.99 -14.56
CA PHE A 47 16.26 -3.40 -13.19
C PHE A 47 17.55 -4.22 -13.18
N LYS A 48 18.55 -3.71 -12.47
CA LYS A 48 19.76 -4.47 -12.15
C LYS A 48 19.53 -5.15 -10.82
N GLN A 49 19.96 -6.40 -10.71
CA GLN A 49 20.07 -7.05 -9.41
C GLN A 49 21.04 -6.24 -8.55
N ALA A 50 20.73 -6.07 -7.27
CA ALA A 50 21.65 -5.44 -6.34
C ALA A 50 22.99 -6.22 -6.33
N PRO A 51 24.14 -5.54 -6.27
CA PRO A 51 25.44 -6.20 -6.09
C PRO A 51 25.45 -6.92 -4.74
N GLY A 52 25.78 -8.21 -4.74
CA GLY A 52 25.67 -9.08 -3.57
C GLY A 52 24.52 -10.08 -3.73
N SER A 53 24.84 -11.37 -3.80
CA SER A 53 23.84 -12.43 -3.89
C SER A 53 23.13 -12.59 -2.54
N PHE A 54 22.13 -11.75 -2.29
CA PHE A 54 21.29 -11.85 -1.11
C PHE A 54 20.05 -12.70 -1.39
N SER A 55 19.79 -13.70 -0.55
CA SER A 55 18.63 -14.59 -0.66
C SER A 55 17.83 -14.56 0.63
N LEU A 56 16.52 -14.31 0.52
CA LEU A 56 15.59 -14.41 1.63
C LEU A 56 14.92 -15.78 1.61
N GLY A 57 14.98 -16.47 2.75
CA GLY A 57 14.20 -17.66 2.97
C GLY A 57 12.69 -17.36 2.94
N PRO A 58 11.84 -18.35 2.66
CA PRO A 58 10.39 -18.18 2.58
C PRO A 58 9.75 -17.71 3.90
N GLN A 59 10.45 -17.79 5.02
CA GLN A 59 9.98 -17.32 6.32
C GLN A 59 9.85 -15.80 6.41
N TRP A 60 10.64 -15.06 5.62
CA TRP A 60 10.68 -13.61 5.63
C TRP A 60 9.67 -13.04 4.65
N LYS A 61 8.83 -12.13 5.13
CA LYS A 61 7.70 -11.54 4.40
C LYS A 61 7.79 -10.03 4.37
N GLY A 62 7.33 -9.46 3.27
CA GLY A 62 7.32 -8.02 3.06
C GLY A 62 8.70 -7.42 2.87
N LEU A 63 8.70 -6.22 2.31
CA LEU A 63 9.90 -5.43 2.09
C LEU A 63 9.54 -3.96 2.16
N GLU A 64 10.06 -3.26 3.17
CA GLU A 64 9.71 -1.87 3.43
C GLU A 64 10.95 -1.03 3.74
N SER A 65 10.91 0.27 3.45
CA SER A 65 12.01 1.18 3.78
C SER A 65 11.64 2.13 4.90
N ASN A 66 12.50 2.22 5.92
CA ASN A 66 12.43 3.25 6.97
C ASN A 66 13.78 3.41 7.68
N ALA A 67 14.04 4.61 8.21
CA ALA A 67 15.25 4.95 8.97
C ALA A 67 16.58 4.64 8.25
N GLY A 68 16.58 4.65 6.90
CA GLY A 68 17.76 4.30 6.10
C GLY A 68 18.02 2.79 5.94
N TYR A 69 17.10 1.94 6.39
CA TYR A 69 17.19 0.49 6.24
C TYR A 69 16.07 -0.05 5.36
N LEU A 70 16.36 -1.18 4.74
CA LEU A 70 15.35 -2.08 4.21
C LEU A 70 14.90 -3.02 5.35
N TRP A 71 13.62 -3.32 5.43
CA TRP A 71 13.02 -4.12 6.49
C TRP A 71 12.33 -5.33 5.91
N THR A 72 12.51 -6.48 6.55
CA THR A 72 11.69 -7.66 6.30
C THR A 72 11.16 -8.21 7.61
N PHE A 73 10.00 -8.87 7.56
CA PHE A 73 9.22 -9.21 8.75
C PHE A 73 8.99 -10.71 8.82
N SER A 74 9.01 -11.25 10.03
CA SER A 74 8.59 -12.63 10.27
C SER A 74 8.07 -12.78 11.69
N CYS A 75 7.33 -13.86 11.93
CA CYS A 75 6.91 -14.24 13.27
C CYS A 75 6.76 -15.76 13.37
N TRP A 76 7.17 -16.32 14.49
CA TRP A 76 7.08 -17.76 14.72
C TRP A 76 7.18 -18.11 16.20
N ASN A 77 6.77 -19.32 16.55
CA ASN A 77 7.00 -19.91 17.86
C ASN A 77 8.47 -20.39 17.92
N VAL A 78 9.39 -19.47 18.14
CA VAL A 78 10.81 -19.75 18.40
C VAL A 78 11.41 -18.62 19.22
N ALA A 79 12.39 -18.92 20.07
CA ALA A 79 12.99 -17.93 20.98
C ALA A 79 13.69 -16.78 20.24
N SER A 80 14.40 -17.07 19.15
CA SER A 80 15.05 -16.07 18.30
C SER A 80 15.46 -16.70 16.97
N THR A 81 15.60 -15.88 15.93
CA THR A 81 16.21 -16.27 14.65
C THR A 81 17.72 -16.08 14.63
N GLY A 82 18.28 -15.31 15.59
CA GLY A 82 19.66 -14.85 15.60
C GLY A 82 20.00 -13.81 14.51
N LEU A 83 19.06 -13.50 13.61
CA LEU A 83 19.23 -12.53 12.54
C LEU A 83 18.71 -11.17 12.98
N VAL A 84 19.56 -10.16 12.86
CA VAL A 84 19.27 -8.81 13.34
C VAL A 84 19.38 -7.80 12.20
N SER A 85 20.52 -7.79 11.50
CA SER A 85 20.71 -7.07 10.25
C SER A 85 21.77 -7.75 9.38
N ALA A 86 21.76 -7.47 8.08
CA ALA A 86 22.76 -7.90 7.11
C ALA A 86 23.04 -6.78 6.10
N VAL A 87 24.30 -6.65 5.67
CA VAL A 87 24.66 -5.75 4.56
C VAL A 87 24.23 -6.44 3.27
N VAL A 88 23.38 -5.77 2.48
CA VAL A 88 22.84 -6.30 1.21
C VAL A 88 23.51 -5.70 -0.01
N ASN A 89 24.14 -4.55 0.13
CA ASN A 89 24.97 -3.95 -0.91
C ASN A 89 26.32 -3.56 -0.31
N THR A 90 27.38 -4.24 -0.73
CA THR A 90 28.74 -4.00 -0.22
C THR A 90 29.37 -2.72 -0.75
N GLU A 91 28.86 -2.18 -1.86
CA GLU A 91 29.37 -0.95 -2.47
C GLU A 91 28.81 0.31 -1.78
N THR A 92 27.53 0.27 -1.38
CA THR A 92 26.84 1.39 -0.72
C THR A 92 26.70 1.22 0.80
N ASN A 93 27.03 0.03 1.33
CA ASN A 93 26.74 -0.38 2.71
C ASN A 93 25.25 -0.36 3.08
N ASP A 94 24.35 -0.48 2.11
CA ASP A 94 22.93 -0.60 2.39
C ASP A 94 22.64 -1.88 3.18
N ARG A 95 21.77 -1.76 4.18
CA ARG A 95 21.47 -2.84 5.13
C ARG A 95 20.00 -3.25 5.06
N LEU A 96 19.79 -4.56 5.14
CA LEU A 96 18.51 -5.16 5.47
C LEU A 96 18.46 -5.47 6.97
N VAL A 97 17.31 -5.19 7.56
CA VAL A 97 16.99 -5.37 8.96
C VAL A 97 15.89 -6.43 9.09
N TYR A 98 16.07 -7.34 10.05
CA TYR A 98 15.22 -8.49 10.26
C TYR A 98 14.30 -8.25 11.46
N ALA A 99 13.05 -7.87 11.19
CA ALA A 99 12.03 -7.68 12.21
C ALA A 99 11.34 -9.02 12.53
N PHE A 100 11.71 -9.62 13.65
CA PHE A 100 11.16 -10.88 14.10
C PHE A 100 10.34 -10.71 15.39
N TYR A 101 9.13 -11.26 15.40
CA TYR A 101 8.34 -11.43 16.62
C TYR A 101 8.24 -12.90 17.02
N SER A 102 8.61 -13.20 18.26
CA SER A 102 8.45 -14.52 18.85
C SER A 102 7.04 -14.67 19.42
N SER A 103 6.26 -15.64 18.93
CA SER A 103 4.97 -16.01 19.54
C SER A 103 5.11 -17.05 20.65
N GLY A 104 6.34 -17.44 20.99
CA GLY A 104 6.68 -18.45 21.99
C GLY A 104 8.08 -19.02 21.75
N ALA A 105 8.51 -19.95 22.59
CA ALA A 105 9.87 -20.48 22.56
C ALA A 105 10.03 -21.87 21.92
N GLY A 106 8.96 -22.46 21.38
CA GLY A 106 8.95 -23.86 20.93
C GLY A 106 8.81 -24.03 19.42
N GLY A 107 9.84 -24.58 18.76
CA GLY A 107 9.78 -24.90 17.33
C GLY A 107 11.08 -24.56 16.59
N ASN A 108 11.09 -24.76 15.28
CA ASN A 108 12.19 -24.38 14.40
C ASN A 108 11.76 -23.24 13.49
N PHE A 109 12.57 -22.18 13.38
CA PHE A 109 12.30 -21.05 12.49
C PHE A 109 12.18 -21.49 11.03
N ALA A 110 12.88 -22.56 10.61
CA ALA A 110 12.81 -23.07 9.25
C ALA A 110 11.36 -23.37 8.80
N ASP A 111 10.50 -23.76 9.74
CA ASP A 111 9.10 -24.14 9.49
C ASP A 111 8.15 -22.93 9.37
N ALA A 112 8.64 -21.70 9.60
CA ALA A 112 7.85 -20.46 9.56
C ALA A 112 7.38 -20.04 8.15
N THR A 113 7.17 -21.00 7.25
CA THR A 113 6.71 -20.79 5.87
C THR A 113 5.28 -20.23 5.82
N THR A 114 4.46 -20.55 6.83
CA THR A 114 3.07 -20.08 6.99
C THR A 114 2.98 -18.70 7.64
N ALA A 115 4.10 -18.13 8.09
CA ALA A 115 4.14 -16.79 8.64
C ALA A 115 3.65 -15.77 7.61
N ARG A 116 2.96 -14.73 8.07
CA ARG A 116 2.39 -13.68 7.23
C ARG A 116 2.61 -12.31 7.83
N LEU A 117 2.91 -11.38 6.94
CA LEU A 117 2.77 -9.95 7.21
C LEU A 117 1.41 -9.50 6.70
N LEU A 118 0.51 -9.14 7.60
CA LEU A 118 -0.78 -8.57 7.21
C LEU A 118 -0.58 -7.11 6.82
N GLY A 119 0.17 -6.32 7.57
CA GLY A 119 0.52 -4.99 7.08
C GLY A 119 1.32 -4.22 8.08
N VAL A 120 1.79 -3.08 7.61
CA VAL A 120 2.75 -2.24 8.32
C VAL A 120 2.39 -0.78 8.14
N THR A 121 2.75 0.01 9.12
CA THR A 121 2.78 1.46 8.98
C THR A 121 3.99 2.03 9.68
N ARG A 122 4.57 3.09 9.11
CA ARG A 122 5.82 3.68 9.60
C ARG A 122 5.59 4.34 10.95
N TRP A 123 6.49 4.13 11.89
CA TRP A 123 6.46 4.83 13.17
C TRP A 123 7.89 5.10 13.65
N ASN A 124 8.26 6.37 13.81
CA ASN A 124 9.63 6.77 14.18
C ASN A 124 10.69 5.99 13.36
N ASN A 125 11.63 5.34 14.05
CA ASN A 125 12.69 4.53 13.45
C ASN A 125 12.27 3.06 13.23
N GLY A 126 10.99 2.78 13.01
CA GLY A 126 10.52 1.42 12.78
C GLY A 126 9.10 1.37 12.24
N PHE A 127 8.35 0.35 12.67
CA PHE A 127 7.04 0.06 12.12
C PHE A 127 6.12 -0.49 13.20
N LEU A 128 4.85 -0.10 13.16
CA LEU A 128 3.79 -0.91 13.74
C LEU A 128 3.37 -1.93 12.69
N ALA A 129 3.51 -3.21 13.00
CA ALA A 129 3.21 -4.31 12.10
C ALA A 129 2.14 -5.22 12.68
N VAL A 130 1.32 -5.80 11.81
CA VAL A 130 0.44 -6.91 12.16
C VAL A 130 0.96 -8.17 11.48
N VAL A 131 1.34 -9.15 12.28
CA VAL A 131 1.97 -10.41 11.84
C VAL A 131 1.17 -11.61 12.33
N SER A 132 1.29 -12.73 11.62
CA SER A 132 0.59 -13.97 11.95
C SER A 132 1.45 -15.19 11.65
N PRO A 133 1.72 -16.10 12.61
CA PRO A 133 2.47 -17.32 12.34
C PRO A 133 1.61 -18.35 11.56
N ASP A 134 0.30 -18.35 11.80
CA ASP A 134 -0.59 -19.44 11.38
C ASP A 134 -1.49 -19.02 10.22
N ASN A 135 -0.88 -18.52 9.14
CA ASN A 135 -1.56 -18.19 7.89
C ASN A 135 -2.71 -17.18 8.03
N GLY A 136 -2.67 -16.30 9.05
CA GLY A 136 -3.68 -15.27 9.32
C GLY A 136 -4.64 -15.58 10.47
N THR A 137 -4.57 -16.78 11.06
CA THR A 137 -5.48 -17.20 12.15
C THR A 137 -5.19 -16.44 13.45
N THR A 138 -3.97 -16.58 13.95
CA THR A 138 -3.49 -15.89 15.15
C THR A 138 -2.80 -14.60 14.74
N LYS A 139 -3.20 -13.45 15.27
CA LYS A 139 -2.65 -12.15 14.87
C LYS A 139 -2.04 -11.40 16.04
N TYR A 140 -0.85 -10.86 15.81
CA TYR A 140 -0.10 -10.06 16.77
C TYR A 140 0.16 -8.67 16.18
N GLY A 141 -0.14 -7.65 16.98
CA GLY A 141 0.30 -6.29 16.72
C GLY A 141 1.64 -6.08 17.39
N VAL A 142 2.67 -5.68 16.64
CA VAL A 142 4.03 -5.57 17.15
C VAL A 142 4.61 -4.24 16.72
N LEU A 143 5.08 -3.47 17.70
CA LEU A 143 5.89 -2.29 17.45
C LEU A 143 7.35 -2.71 17.29
N PHE A 144 7.84 -2.62 16.07
CA PHE A 144 9.25 -2.79 15.76
C PHE A 144 9.98 -1.46 15.79
N SER A 145 11.20 -1.45 16.33
CA SER A 145 12.11 -0.31 16.27
C SER A 145 13.54 -0.77 16.03
N VAL A 146 14.32 0.03 15.31
CA VAL A 146 15.75 -0.22 15.13
C VAL A 146 16.58 0.77 15.94
N ASN A 147 17.59 0.26 16.64
CA ASN A 147 18.67 1.08 17.15
C ASN A 147 19.68 1.27 16.01
N THR A 148 19.80 2.50 15.52
CA THR A 148 20.66 2.83 14.36
C THR A 148 22.15 2.76 14.67
N GLY A 149 22.55 2.83 15.95
CA GLY A 149 23.95 2.72 16.37
C GLY A 149 24.45 1.27 16.46
N THR A 150 23.58 0.34 16.85
CA THR A 150 23.91 -1.10 16.97
C THR A 150 23.34 -1.94 15.82
N HIS A 151 22.52 -1.35 14.96
CA HIS A 151 21.74 -2.04 13.91
C HIS A 151 20.86 -3.17 14.47
N THR A 152 20.37 -3.02 15.71
CA THR A 152 19.57 -4.04 16.39
C THR A 152 18.08 -3.73 16.35
N VAL A 153 17.26 -4.73 16.05
CA VAL A 153 15.80 -4.63 16.07
C VAL A 153 15.24 -5.09 17.39
N THR A 154 14.29 -4.35 17.92
CA THR A 154 13.41 -4.78 19.00
C THR A 154 11.98 -4.84 18.50
N GLY A 155 11.24 -5.86 18.94
CA GLY A 155 9.81 -6.00 18.67
C GLY A 155 9.06 -6.10 20.00
N VAL A 156 8.15 -5.16 20.24
CA VAL A 156 7.31 -5.13 21.45
C VAL A 156 5.88 -5.46 21.05
N ASN A 157 5.29 -6.48 21.68
CA ASN A 157 3.90 -6.82 21.46
C ASN A 157 2.98 -5.72 21.99
N VAL A 158 2.03 -5.28 21.17
CA VAL A 158 0.97 -4.36 21.55
C VAL A 158 -0.20 -5.19 22.03
N ALA A 159 -0.39 -5.24 23.35
CA ALA A 159 -1.41 -6.06 24.00
C ALA A 159 -2.75 -5.34 24.19
N ASP A 160 -2.87 -4.09 23.76
CA ASP A 160 -4.10 -3.30 23.90
C ASP A 160 -5.27 -3.96 23.14
N VAL A 161 -6.39 -4.16 23.85
CA VAL A 161 -7.60 -4.82 23.34
C VAL A 161 -8.23 -4.09 22.16
N ASN A 162 -8.03 -2.78 22.08
CA ASN A 162 -8.63 -1.94 21.06
C ASN A 162 -7.80 -1.80 19.80
N MET A 163 -6.56 -2.31 19.78
CA MET A 163 -5.70 -2.29 18.61
C MET A 163 -6.27 -3.20 17.50
N PRO A 164 -6.61 -2.65 16.32
CA PRO A 164 -7.07 -3.47 15.21
C PRO A 164 -5.96 -4.35 14.64
N LYS A 165 -6.35 -5.56 14.21
CA LYS A 165 -5.46 -6.58 13.63
C LYS A 165 -5.79 -6.84 12.16
N SER A 166 -6.46 -5.92 11.48
CA SER A 166 -6.73 -5.93 10.04
C SER A 166 -5.45 -5.79 9.20
N GLY A 167 -4.42 -5.15 9.77
CA GLY A 167 -3.17 -4.79 9.10
C GLY A 167 -3.32 -3.62 8.12
N GLN A 168 -4.47 -2.95 8.08
CA GLN A 168 -4.71 -1.77 7.25
C GLN A 168 -4.55 -0.54 8.12
N MET A 169 -3.40 0.13 8.00
CA MET A 169 -2.98 1.16 8.95
C MET A 169 -2.28 2.32 8.24
N VAL A 170 -2.45 3.52 8.76
CA VAL A 170 -1.75 4.71 8.28
C VAL A 170 -1.36 5.62 9.44
N THR A 171 -0.11 6.08 9.43
CA THR A 171 0.40 7.03 10.41
C THR A 171 0.14 8.45 9.93
N ALA A 172 -0.49 9.26 10.77
CA ALA A 172 -0.78 10.65 10.47
C ALA A 172 -0.92 11.45 11.76
N THR A 173 -0.51 12.72 11.75
CA THR A 173 -0.77 13.65 12.85
C THR A 173 -0.30 13.13 14.22
N GLY A 174 0.86 12.48 14.24
CA GLY A 174 1.46 11.94 15.46
C GLY A 174 0.72 10.74 16.08
N ARG A 175 -0.14 10.06 15.32
CA ARG A 175 -0.84 8.83 15.73
C ARG A 175 -0.98 7.86 14.57
N ILE A 176 -1.52 6.68 14.85
CA ILE A 176 -1.83 5.65 13.86
C ILE A 176 -3.33 5.45 13.80
N PHE A 177 -3.85 5.44 12.57
CA PHE A 177 -5.22 5.07 12.26
C PHE A 177 -5.23 3.66 11.69
N ALA A 178 -6.15 2.82 12.13
CA ALA A 178 -6.28 1.45 11.68
C ALA A 178 -7.74 1.05 11.48
N VAL A 179 -8.00 0.29 10.42
CA VAL A 179 -9.34 -0.24 10.14
C VAL A 179 -9.64 -1.34 11.15
N SER A 180 -10.82 -1.32 11.77
CA SER A 180 -11.28 -2.40 12.66
C SER A 180 -11.38 -3.74 11.93
N ASP A 181 -11.31 -4.84 12.67
CA ASP A 181 -11.29 -6.18 12.08
C ASP A 181 -12.59 -6.53 11.33
N ASP A 182 -13.70 -5.89 11.66
CA ASP A 182 -15.00 -5.98 10.99
C ASP A 182 -15.17 -4.97 9.83
N GLY A 183 -14.21 -4.04 9.66
CA GLY A 183 -14.26 -2.98 8.66
C GLY A 183 -15.35 -1.92 8.88
N GLN A 184 -15.93 -1.84 10.09
CA GLN A 184 -17.03 -0.92 10.40
C GLN A 184 -16.56 0.40 11.05
N ALA A 185 -15.36 0.44 11.60
CA ALA A 185 -14.79 1.60 12.26
C ALA A 185 -13.34 1.82 11.83
N VAL A 186 -12.87 3.06 11.93
CA VAL A 186 -11.43 3.36 11.87
C VAL A 186 -11.02 3.81 13.26
N ARG A 187 -10.21 3.00 13.94
CA ARG A 187 -9.70 3.32 15.27
C ARG A 187 -8.42 4.14 15.16
N TYR A 188 -8.10 4.88 16.21
CA TYR A 188 -6.83 5.57 16.33
C TYR A 188 -6.22 5.40 17.72
N CYS A 189 -4.89 5.31 17.76
CA CYS A 189 -4.13 5.26 19.00
C CYS A 189 -3.98 6.66 19.64
N LYS A 190 -3.47 6.67 20.87
CA LYS A 190 -3.02 7.86 21.57
C LYS A 190 -1.93 8.60 20.76
N VAL A 191 -1.93 9.92 20.85
CA VAL A 191 -0.86 10.74 20.26
C VAL A 191 0.49 10.41 20.88
N GLY A 192 1.49 10.16 20.04
CA GLY A 192 2.86 9.88 20.45
C GLY A 192 3.09 8.46 21.00
N ASP A 193 2.05 7.65 21.18
CA ASP A 193 2.16 6.27 21.66
C ASP A 193 1.30 5.31 20.80
N PRO A 194 1.93 4.52 19.92
CA PRO A 194 1.21 3.58 19.05
C PRO A 194 0.77 2.30 19.77
N THR A 195 1.14 2.14 21.05
CA THR A 195 0.83 0.95 21.84
C THR A 195 -0.45 1.09 22.66
N ASP A 196 -0.94 2.32 22.84
CA ASP A 196 -2.13 2.64 23.65
C ASP A 196 -3.31 3.04 22.75
N TRP A 197 -4.36 2.21 22.75
CA TRP A 197 -5.59 2.38 21.98
C TRP A 197 -6.84 2.50 22.88
N THR A 198 -6.62 2.62 24.19
CA THR A 198 -7.67 2.72 25.21
C THR A 198 -7.60 4.02 26.01
N ALA A 199 -6.54 4.82 25.83
CA ALA A 199 -6.37 6.13 26.46
C ALA A 199 -7.64 7.00 26.39
N ALA A 200 -8.17 7.33 27.57
CA ALA A 200 -9.31 8.22 27.69
C ALA A 200 -9.05 9.57 26.99
N SER A 201 -10.01 10.01 26.18
CA SER A 201 -9.99 11.29 25.46
C SER A 201 -8.82 11.50 24.48
N ASN A 202 -8.02 10.47 24.18
CA ASN A 202 -6.89 10.55 23.25
C ASN A 202 -6.80 9.38 22.28
N ALA A 203 -7.40 8.23 22.61
CA ALA A 203 -7.65 7.13 21.71
C ALA A 203 -9.17 6.97 21.49
N GLY A 204 -9.55 6.41 20.35
CA GLY A 204 -10.96 6.34 19.97
C GLY A 204 -11.17 5.79 18.57
N PHE A 205 -12.31 6.13 17.98
CA PHE A 205 -12.68 5.67 16.64
C PHE A 205 -13.48 6.72 15.87
N LEU A 206 -13.35 6.67 14.54
CA LEU A 206 -14.16 7.41 13.59
C LEU A 206 -15.36 6.54 13.17
N PRO A 207 -16.59 7.06 13.25
CA PRO A 207 -17.81 6.32 12.93
C PRO A 207 -18.07 6.26 11.42
N VAL A 208 -17.15 5.67 10.66
CA VAL A 208 -17.20 5.57 9.19
C VAL A 208 -18.44 4.81 8.68
N SER A 209 -19.00 3.91 9.50
CA SER A 209 -20.22 3.15 9.19
C SER A 209 -21.50 3.93 9.08
N GLN A 210 -21.54 5.15 9.63
CA GLN A 210 -22.71 6.02 9.48
C GLN A 210 -22.79 6.65 8.08
N HIS A 211 -21.72 6.52 7.29
CA HIS A 211 -21.56 7.16 5.99
C HIS A 211 -21.39 6.17 4.85
N PHE A 212 -21.74 4.90 5.07
CA PHE A 212 -21.82 3.89 4.02
C PHE A 212 -23.16 3.16 4.05
N GLY A 213 -23.59 2.64 2.89
CA GLY A 213 -24.81 1.85 2.75
C GLY A 213 -24.70 0.50 3.47
N SER A 214 -25.85 -0.11 3.76
CA SER A 214 -25.90 -1.42 4.43
C SER A 214 -25.06 -2.46 3.67
N GLY A 215 -24.20 -3.18 4.40
CA GLY A 215 -23.34 -4.24 3.84
C GLY A 215 -21.99 -3.76 3.30
N GLN A 216 -21.73 -2.45 3.27
CA GLN A 216 -20.41 -1.92 2.94
C GLN A 216 -19.43 -2.07 4.11
N ARG A 217 -18.14 -2.03 3.77
CA ARG A 217 -17.04 -2.07 4.73
C ARG A 217 -15.86 -1.27 4.23
N VAL A 218 -15.00 -0.86 5.15
CA VAL A 218 -13.71 -0.25 4.82
C VAL A 218 -12.75 -1.32 4.34
N TYR A 219 -12.10 -1.06 3.21
CA TYR A 219 -11.10 -1.93 2.60
C TYR A 219 -9.69 -1.37 2.69
N GLY A 220 -9.50 -0.06 2.87
CA GLY A 220 -8.17 0.53 2.91
C GLY A 220 -8.16 1.97 3.40
N LEU A 221 -6.96 2.44 3.73
CA LEU A 221 -6.69 3.80 4.20
C LEU A 221 -5.58 4.42 3.35
N GLY A 222 -5.61 5.73 3.23
CA GLY A 222 -4.51 6.50 2.67
C GLY A 222 -4.56 7.96 3.11
N LEU A 223 -3.49 8.69 2.83
CA LEU A 223 -3.43 10.13 3.10
C LEU A 223 -3.55 10.93 1.81
N TYR A 224 -4.45 11.89 1.82
CA TYR A 224 -4.72 12.75 0.69
C TYR A 224 -4.82 14.20 1.16
N GLN A 225 -3.87 15.03 0.74
CA GLN A 225 -3.85 16.48 1.06
C GLN A 225 -4.03 16.79 2.57
N GLY A 226 -3.37 16.01 3.43
CA GLY A 226 -3.46 16.16 4.89
C GLY A 226 -4.74 15.59 5.53
N LYS A 227 -5.65 15.04 4.72
CA LYS A 227 -6.87 14.35 5.17
C LYS A 227 -6.67 12.83 5.13
N LEU A 228 -7.44 12.13 5.95
CA LEU A 228 -7.52 10.67 5.92
C LEU A 228 -8.56 10.24 4.88
N ALA A 229 -8.11 9.53 3.85
CA ALA A 229 -8.97 8.91 2.86
C ALA A 229 -9.30 7.48 3.29
N VAL A 230 -10.57 7.22 3.54
CA VAL A 230 -11.12 5.91 3.91
C VAL A 230 -11.81 5.31 2.71
N PHE A 231 -11.30 4.19 2.22
CA PHE A 231 -11.79 3.53 1.01
C PHE A 231 -12.77 2.41 1.36
N THR A 232 -13.94 2.46 0.74
CA THR A 232 -14.90 1.35 0.67
C THR A 232 -14.86 0.72 -0.72
N ASP A 233 -15.79 -0.19 -1.01
CA ASP A 233 -15.96 -0.78 -2.33
C ASP A 233 -16.47 0.22 -3.38
N GLN A 234 -17.34 1.15 -2.99
CA GLN A 234 -18.01 2.08 -3.92
C GLN A 234 -17.88 3.56 -3.55
N SER A 235 -17.26 3.90 -2.42
CA SER A 235 -17.08 5.30 -2.00
C SER A 235 -15.75 5.52 -1.31
N ILE A 236 -15.36 6.80 -1.23
CA ILE A 236 -14.17 7.26 -0.52
C ILE A 236 -14.60 8.39 0.41
N GLN A 237 -14.36 8.24 1.69
CA GLN A 237 -14.64 9.27 2.68
C GLN A 237 -13.35 10.02 3.00
N LEU A 238 -13.38 11.34 2.94
CA LEU A 238 -12.30 12.22 3.34
C LEU A 238 -12.59 12.77 4.74
N TRP A 239 -11.70 12.50 5.68
CA TRP A 239 -11.81 12.92 7.07
C TRP A 239 -10.71 13.92 7.42
N ILE A 240 -11.10 15.00 8.08
CA ILE A 240 -10.18 15.92 8.74
C ILE A 240 -9.65 15.20 9.98
N ILE A 241 -8.33 15.17 10.11
CA ILE A 241 -7.61 14.51 11.20
C ILE A 241 -6.78 15.53 11.97
N ASP A 242 -6.84 15.47 13.30
CA ASP A 242 -6.21 16.45 14.19
C ASP A 242 -5.64 15.78 15.46
N PRO A 243 -4.62 16.34 16.15
CA PRO A 243 -4.20 15.84 17.45
C PRO A 243 -5.30 15.95 18.52
N ASP A 244 -6.26 16.86 18.38
CA ASP A 244 -7.46 16.92 19.19
C ASP A 244 -8.57 16.03 18.57
N PRO A 245 -9.00 14.96 19.27
CA PRO A 245 -10.08 14.10 18.78
C PRO A 245 -11.40 14.84 18.51
N THR A 246 -11.65 15.96 19.18
CA THR A 246 -12.89 16.74 19.02
C THR A 246 -12.93 17.55 17.72
N ALA A 247 -11.77 17.82 17.13
CA ALA A 247 -11.63 18.53 15.86
C ALA A 247 -11.68 17.58 14.63
N MET A 248 -11.77 16.26 14.85
CA MET A 248 -11.91 15.30 13.76
C MET A 248 -13.35 15.29 13.23
N ALA A 249 -13.49 15.47 11.92
CA ALA A 249 -14.80 15.52 11.26
C ALA A 249 -14.75 14.96 9.84
N LEU A 250 -15.90 14.51 9.34
CA LEU A 250 -16.05 14.17 7.93
C LEU A 250 -16.05 15.47 7.10
N ASP A 251 -15.17 15.54 6.10
CA ASP A 251 -15.10 16.66 5.17
C ASP A 251 -16.00 16.44 3.95
N ARG A 252 -15.85 15.28 3.30
CA ARG A 252 -16.56 14.95 2.06
C ARG A 252 -16.65 13.44 1.86
N VAL A 253 -17.72 13.01 1.19
CA VAL A 253 -17.82 11.66 0.62
C VAL A 253 -17.75 11.78 -0.91
N VAL A 254 -16.93 10.95 -1.53
CA VAL A 254 -16.84 10.77 -2.98
C VAL A 254 -17.49 9.44 -3.31
N ASP A 255 -18.68 9.47 -3.91
CA ASP A 255 -19.46 8.29 -4.25
C ASP A 255 -19.20 7.77 -5.66
N GLY A 256 -19.53 6.50 -5.89
CA GLY A 256 -19.47 5.83 -7.19
C GLY A 256 -18.09 5.26 -7.56
N VAL A 257 -17.06 5.49 -6.74
CA VAL A 257 -15.72 4.94 -6.93
C VAL A 257 -15.11 4.56 -5.58
N GLY A 258 -14.64 3.32 -5.48
CA GLY A 258 -13.89 2.81 -4.33
C GLY A 258 -12.81 1.80 -4.76
N THR A 259 -12.22 1.11 -3.78
CA THR A 259 -11.29 0.01 -4.04
C THR A 259 -11.38 -1.10 -3.00
N ARG A 260 -11.32 -2.34 -3.48
CA ARG A 260 -11.12 -3.54 -2.66
C ARG A 260 -9.64 -3.94 -2.56
N HIS A 261 -8.75 -3.24 -3.27
CA HIS A 261 -7.32 -3.53 -3.40
C HIS A 261 -6.51 -2.51 -2.63
N HIS A 262 -6.52 -2.58 -1.30
CA HIS A 262 -5.79 -1.60 -0.49
C HIS A 262 -4.29 -1.57 -0.76
N GLY A 263 -3.68 -2.69 -1.19
CA GLY A 263 -2.27 -2.73 -1.58
C GLY A 263 -1.96 -1.91 -2.84
N SER A 264 -2.98 -1.46 -3.58
CA SER A 264 -2.82 -0.59 -4.75
C SER A 264 -2.81 0.91 -4.40
N ILE A 265 -3.21 1.27 -3.18
CA ILE A 265 -3.30 2.65 -2.72
C ILE A 265 -1.91 3.18 -2.46
N VAL A 266 -1.47 4.15 -3.26
CA VAL A 266 -0.14 4.75 -3.11
C VAL A 266 -0.21 6.25 -3.36
N SER A 267 0.52 7.00 -2.53
CA SER A 267 0.71 8.43 -2.75
C SER A 267 1.80 8.69 -3.79
N LEU A 268 1.51 9.56 -4.75
CA LEU A 268 2.46 10.03 -5.75
C LEU A 268 2.26 11.53 -5.95
N TYR A 269 3.27 12.34 -5.62
CA TYR A 269 3.27 13.81 -5.78
C TYR A 269 2.05 14.54 -5.23
N GLY A 270 1.56 14.14 -4.05
CA GLY A 270 0.40 14.77 -3.39
C GLY A 270 -0.95 14.29 -3.90
N ASP A 271 -0.97 13.44 -4.93
CA ASP A 271 -2.13 12.68 -5.34
C ASP A 271 -2.10 11.27 -4.73
N LEU A 272 -3.26 10.60 -4.76
CA LEU A 272 -3.42 9.23 -4.32
C LEU A 272 -3.95 8.39 -5.48
N LEU A 273 -3.10 7.49 -5.96
CA LEU A 273 -3.41 6.55 -7.03
C LEU A 273 -3.82 5.21 -6.46
N PHE A 274 -4.83 4.60 -7.06
CA PHE A 274 -5.32 3.30 -6.63
C PHE A 274 -5.99 2.55 -7.78
N LEU A 275 -6.09 1.23 -7.65
CA LEU A 275 -6.84 0.38 -8.55
C LEU A 275 -8.30 0.30 -8.10
N SER A 276 -9.21 0.88 -8.88
CA SER A 276 -10.65 0.62 -8.75
C SER A 276 -11.06 -0.58 -9.61
N GLU A 277 -12.30 -1.04 -9.47
CA GLU A 277 -12.83 -2.13 -10.31
C GLU A 277 -12.72 -1.84 -11.81
N SER A 278 -12.92 -0.57 -12.16
CA SER A 278 -12.95 -0.09 -13.55
C SER A 278 -11.60 0.30 -14.15
N GLY A 279 -10.51 0.29 -13.37
CA GLY A 279 -9.19 0.78 -13.82
C GLY A 279 -8.41 1.49 -12.72
N VAL A 280 -7.20 1.93 -13.05
CA VAL A 280 -6.41 2.83 -12.20
C VAL A 280 -7.06 4.21 -12.15
N ARG A 281 -7.14 4.80 -10.96
CA ARG A 281 -7.83 6.06 -10.69
C ARG A 281 -6.93 7.01 -9.90
N SER A 282 -7.10 8.30 -10.14
CA SER A 282 -6.55 9.40 -9.36
C SER A 282 -7.61 10.01 -8.45
N LEU A 283 -7.34 10.11 -7.15
CA LEU A 283 -8.28 10.74 -6.21
C LEU A 283 -8.46 12.24 -6.49
N THR A 284 -7.41 12.94 -6.93
CA THR A 284 -7.51 14.36 -7.32
C THR A 284 -8.43 14.57 -8.50
N THR A 285 -8.32 13.73 -9.53
CA THR A 285 -9.23 13.81 -10.68
C THR A 285 -10.67 13.53 -10.28
N LEU A 286 -10.90 12.52 -9.43
CA LEU A 286 -12.24 12.20 -8.92
C LEU A 286 -12.84 13.32 -8.07
N SER A 287 -12.02 13.99 -7.25
CA SER A 287 -12.45 15.09 -6.38
C SER A 287 -12.84 16.35 -7.16
N ASN A 288 -12.17 16.62 -8.28
CA ASN A 288 -12.20 17.94 -8.92
C ASN A 288 -12.89 17.96 -10.29
N ALA A 289 -12.98 16.81 -10.98
CA ALA A 289 -13.57 16.76 -12.32
C ALA A 289 -15.10 16.65 -12.26
N LEU A 290 -15.78 17.39 -13.14
CA LEU A 290 -17.23 17.28 -13.34
C LEU A 290 -17.62 15.92 -13.95
N PHE A 291 -16.76 15.39 -14.83
CA PHE A 291 -16.89 14.06 -15.44
C PHE A 291 -15.58 13.28 -15.29
N PRO A 292 -15.33 12.63 -14.14
CA PRO A 292 -14.08 11.94 -13.89
C PRO A 292 -13.82 10.75 -14.85
N THR A 293 -14.84 10.27 -15.54
CA THR A 293 -14.73 9.20 -16.54
C THR A 293 -13.95 9.59 -17.79
N ASP A 294 -13.70 10.89 -18.03
CA ASP A 294 -13.17 11.37 -19.30
C ASP A 294 -11.74 11.91 -19.20
N VAL A 295 -11.28 12.20 -17.98
CA VAL A 295 -9.99 12.86 -17.71
C VAL A 295 -9.08 12.08 -16.75
N ASP A 296 -9.43 10.85 -16.41
CA ASP A 296 -8.65 10.01 -15.50
C ASP A 296 -7.33 9.49 -16.08
N VAL A 297 -6.36 9.29 -15.20
CA VAL A 297 -5.01 8.83 -15.53
C VAL A 297 -4.99 7.39 -16.07
N GLY A 298 -5.92 6.54 -15.62
CA GLY A 298 -6.01 5.16 -16.05
C GLY A 298 -6.80 4.94 -17.34
N LEU A 299 -7.47 5.97 -17.88
CA LEU A 299 -8.30 5.83 -19.08
C LEU A 299 -7.56 5.23 -20.27
N PRO A 300 -6.37 5.71 -20.65
CA PRO A 300 -5.71 5.22 -21.85
C PRO A 300 -5.36 3.74 -21.80
N ILE A 301 -5.18 3.20 -20.58
CA ILE A 301 -4.77 1.82 -20.30
C ILE A 301 -5.86 0.98 -19.63
N LYS A 302 -7.12 1.45 -19.66
CA LYS A 302 -8.25 0.82 -18.97
C LYS A 302 -8.41 -0.66 -19.31
N LYS A 303 -8.19 -1.03 -20.58
CA LYS A 303 -8.28 -2.42 -21.07
C LYS A 303 -7.34 -3.39 -20.34
N PHE A 304 -6.19 -2.90 -19.85
CA PHE A 304 -5.20 -3.72 -19.15
C PHE A 304 -5.29 -3.65 -17.64
N THR A 305 -6.03 -2.68 -17.11
CA THR A 305 -6.05 -2.35 -15.68
C THR A 305 -7.40 -2.61 -15.03
N SER A 306 -8.32 -3.32 -15.71
CA SER A 306 -9.56 -3.79 -15.07
C SER A 306 -9.23 -4.75 -13.93
N SER A 307 -9.86 -4.55 -12.78
CA SER A 307 -9.68 -5.41 -11.61
C SER A 307 -9.97 -6.87 -11.94
N PRO A 308 -9.06 -7.81 -11.66
CA PRO A 308 -9.37 -9.23 -11.75
C PRO A 308 -10.39 -9.61 -10.67
N VAL A 309 -11.40 -10.41 -11.03
CA VAL A 309 -12.58 -10.71 -10.19
C VAL A 309 -12.23 -11.43 -8.87
N ASN A 310 -11.10 -12.15 -8.83
CA ASN A 310 -10.73 -13.05 -7.72
C ASN A 310 -9.67 -12.48 -6.75
N LEU A 311 -9.34 -11.19 -6.83
CA LEU A 311 -8.19 -10.62 -6.12
C LEU A 311 -8.58 -9.66 -4.98
N THR A 312 -9.24 -10.12 -3.92
CA THR A 312 -9.68 -9.21 -2.85
C THR A 312 -9.13 -9.54 -1.48
N ARG A 313 -8.23 -8.73 -0.95
CA ARG A 313 -7.93 -8.85 0.48
C ARG A 313 -9.12 -8.34 1.28
N THR A 314 -9.68 -9.19 2.12
CA THR A 314 -10.73 -8.81 3.06
C THR A 314 -10.14 -8.08 4.27
N ALA A 315 -10.89 -7.12 4.82
CA ALA A 315 -10.51 -6.36 6.02
C ALA A 315 -10.18 -7.27 7.21
N ASN A 316 -10.84 -8.42 7.31
CA ASN A 316 -10.58 -9.46 8.32
C ASN A 316 -9.22 -10.16 8.18
N GLY A 317 -8.31 -9.66 7.33
CA GLY A 317 -6.99 -10.25 7.11
C GLY A 317 -7.03 -11.57 6.34
N GLY A 318 -8.12 -11.82 5.60
CA GLY A 318 -8.29 -13.05 4.84
C GLY A 318 -7.24 -13.19 3.73
N SER A 319 -6.76 -14.42 3.59
CA SER A 319 -5.78 -14.87 2.60
C SER A 319 -6.35 -14.80 1.18
N GLN A 320 -6.23 -13.65 0.53
CA GLN A 320 -6.44 -13.57 -0.91
C GLN A 320 -5.26 -12.87 -1.60
N PRO A 321 -4.87 -13.35 -2.79
CA PRO A 321 -3.92 -12.64 -3.62
C PRO A 321 -4.49 -11.24 -3.92
N ALA A 322 -3.78 -10.19 -3.54
CA ALA A 322 -4.21 -8.82 -3.75
C ALA A 322 -3.25 -8.11 -4.71
N VAL A 323 -3.78 -7.10 -5.38
CA VAL A 323 -2.97 -6.21 -6.20
C VAL A 323 -2.08 -5.35 -5.28
N ILE A 324 -0.82 -5.25 -5.65
CA ILE A 324 0.18 -4.41 -4.96
C ILE A 324 0.64 -3.34 -5.91
N ALA A 325 0.77 -2.12 -5.41
CA ALA A 325 1.36 -1.01 -6.14
C ALA A 325 2.60 -0.45 -5.44
N LEU A 326 3.43 0.24 -6.22
CA LEU A 326 4.60 0.95 -5.77
C LEU A 326 4.69 2.28 -6.52
N ALA A 327 4.92 3.38 -5.81
CA ALA A 327 5.31 4.65 -6.40
C ALA A 327 6.83 4.76 -6.38
N ALA A 328 7.42 4.79 -7.56
CA ALA A 328 8.84 5.07 -7.74
C ALA A 328 9.01 6.59 -7.97
N GLY A 329 9.00 7.34 -6.87
CA GLY A 329 9.08 8.81 -6.86
C GLY A 329 10.20 9.38 -7.74
N PRO A 330 11.46 8.95 -7.62
CA PRO A 330 12.58 9.52 -8.40
C PRO A 330 12.43 9.41 -9.93
N VAL A 331 11.62 8.47 -10.41
CA VAL A 331 11.33 8.27 -11.83
C VAL A 331 9.90 8.64 -12.21
N SER A 332 9.12 9.17 -11.27
CA SER A 332 7.72 9.57 -11.46
C SER A 332 6.82 8.45 -12.00
N GLN A 333 7.03 7.20 -11.55
CA GLN A 333 6.30 6.04 -12.06
C GLN A 333 5.42 5.40 -10.99
N TYR A 334 4.21 5.03 -11.39
CA TYR A 334 3.34 4.13 -10.63
C TYR A 334 3.43 2.73 -11.22
N TRP A 335 3.79 1.77 -10.39
CA TRP A 335 3.91 0.36 -10.73
C TRP A 335 2.78 -0.39 -10.06
N LEU A 336 2.16 -1.30 -10.81
CA LEU A 336 1.06 -2.14 -10.33
C LEU A 336 1.34 -3.58 -10.72
N THR A 337 1.19 -4.49 -9.77
CA THR A 337 1.35 -5.93 -10.00
C THR A 337 0.16 -6.71 -9.45
N ALA A 338 -0.24 -7.73 -10.20
CA ALA A 338 -1.29 -8.65 -9.82
C ALA A 338 -0.73 -10.09 -9.86
N PRO A 339 -1.05 -10.94 -8.87
CA PRO A 339 -0.54 -12.31 -8.76
C PRO A 339 -1.00 -13.27 -9.89
N SER A 340 -2.09 -12.93 -10.60
CA SER A 340 -2.46 -13.57 -11.87
C SER A 340 -2.09 -12.65 -13.04
N ARG A 341 -1.72 -13.21 -14.20
CA ARG A 341 -1.53 -12.41 -15.42
C ARG A 341 -2.77 -11.51 -15.62
N TRP A 342 -2.54 -10.20 -15.75
CA TRP A 342 -3.52 -9.30 -16.35
C TRP A 342 -3.98 -9.96 -17.65
N VAL A 343 -5.28 -10.18 -17.81
CA VAL A 343 -5.82 -10.89 -18.97
C VAL A 343 -5.24 -10.25 -20.22
N SER A 344 -4.56 -11.04 -21.05
CA SER A 344 -3.97 -10.56 -22.29
C SER A 344 -5.10 -10.02 -23.16
N GLY A 345 -5.19 -8.70 -23.26
CA GLY A 345 -6.05 -8.03 -24.23
C GLY A 345 -5.47 -8.10 -25.64
#